data_AF-A0A221SP87-F1
#
_entry.id   AF-A0A221SP87-F1
#
_cell.length_a   1.000
_cell.length_b   1.000
_cell.length_c   1.000
_cell.angle_alpha   90.00
_cell.angle_beta   90.00
_cell.angle_gamma   90.00
#
_symmetry.space_group_name_H-M   'P 1'
#
loop_
_entity.id
_entity.type
_entity.pdbx_description
1 polymer ?
#
loop_
_entity_poly.entity_id
_entity_poly.type
_entity_poly.pdbx_seq_one_letter_code
_entity_poly.pdbx_strand_id
1 'polypeptide(L)'
;REKGTILGRIVCNGISKNLSPIEDPNKKNLVASVSTTCTKIYNPNGRPRICIVDCGMKYNQLRCFLSRGARVEVVPWNHDITKVDYD
;
A
#
# COMPACT_ATOMS: atom_id res chain seq x y z
N ARG A 1 -13.52 -20.25 14.62
CA ARG A 1 -13.25 -19.18 13.62
C ARG A 1 -13.69 -19.73 12.27
N GLU A 2 -14.95 -19.53 11.90
CA GLU A 2 -15.62 -20.29 10.81
C GLU A 2 -16.21 -19.39 9.72
N LYS A 3 -16.41 -18.10 10.00
CA LYS A 3 -16.91 -17.11 9.03
C LYS A 3 -15.75 -16.27 8.54
N GLY A 4 -15.67 -16.02 7.22
CA GLY A 4 -14.58 -15.29 6.56
C GLY A 4 -14.40 -13.87 7.11
N THR A 5 -15.17 -12.92 6.59
CA THR A 5 -15.13 -11.52 7.04
C THR A 5 -16.25 -11.25 8.04
N ILE A 6 -15.93 -10.57 9.13
CA ILE A 6 -16.90 -10.07 10.13
C ILE A 6 -16.74 -8.55 10.21
N LEU A 7 -17.81 -7.81 9.95
CA LEU A 7 -17.81 -6.34 10.07
C LEU A 7 -18.00 -5.91 11.52
N GLY A 8 -17.31 -4.84 11.92
CA GLY A 8 -17.37 -4.29 13.27
C GLY A 8 -17.16 -2.78 13.29
N ARG A 9 -17.62 -2.12 14.37
CA ARG A 9 -17.48 -0.67 14.60
C ARG A 9 -17.27 -0.43 16.09
N ILE A 10 -16.39 0.52 16.43
CA ILE A 10 -16.22 1.04 17.79
C ILE A 10 -17.10 2.30 17.94
N VAL A 11 -17.90 2.39 19.01
CA VAL A 11 -18.77 3.54 19.30
C VAL A 11 -18.43 4.08 20.69
N CYS A 12 -18.04 5.35 20.76
CA CYS A 12 -17.70 6.04 22.01
C CYS A 12 -18.85 6.97 22.44
N ASN A 13 -19.05 7.16 23.74
CA ASN A 13 -20.02 8.08 24.35
C ASN A 13 -21.51 7.74 24.13
N GLY A 14 -21.83 6.44 24.00
CA GLY A 14 -23.19 5.94 23.88
C GLY A 14 -23.64 5.70 22.44
N ILE A 15 -24.63 4.83 22.26
CA ILE A 15 -25.14 4.42 20.95
C ILE A 15 -26.15 5.47 20.48
N SER A 16 -25.80 6.25 19.45
CA SER A 16 -26.77 7.08 18.73
C SER A 16 -27.91 6.20 18.19
N LYS A 17 -29.17 6.62 18.34
CA LYS A 17 -30.33 5.86 17.85
C LYS A 17 -30.33 5.68 16.32
N ASN A 18 -29.57 6.50 15.59
CA ASN A 18 -29.53 6.51 14.12
C ASN A 18 -28.14 6.13 13.59
N LEU A 19 -27.63 4.94 13.95
CA LEU A 19 -26.39 4.43 13.37
C LEU A 19 -26.64 3.92 11.95
N SER A 20 -25.86 4.42 10.99
CA SER A 20 -25.83 3.87 9.64
C SER A 20 -25.26 2.44 9.64
N PRO A 21 -25.61 1.59 8.65
CA PRO A 21 -24.99 0.28 8.47
C PRO A 21 -23.46 0.37 8.42
N ILE A 22 -22.78 -0.66 8.90
CA ILE A 22 -21.31 -0.74 8.79
C ILE A 22 -20.98 -0.97 7.32
N GLU A 23 -20.16 -0.08 6.76
CA GLU A 23 -19.67 -0.23 5.40
C GLU A 23 -18.59 -1.30 5.34
N ASP A 24 -18.62 -2.13 4.29
CA ASP A 24 -17.56 -3.10 4.02
C ASP A 24 -16.40 -2.42 3.26
N PRO A 25 -15.23 -2.20 3.88
CA PRO A 25 -14.10 -1.53 3.23
C PRO A 25 -13.57 -2.34 2.03
N ASN A 26 -13.80 -3.65 1.98
CA ASN A 26 -13.31 -4.51 0.90
C ASN A 26 -14.04 -4.27 -0.43
N LYS A 27 -15.16 -3.53 -0.42
CA LYS A 27 -15.86 -3.11 -1.65
C LYS A 27 -15.18 -1.94 -2.36
N LYS A 28 -14.16 -1.32 -1.73
CA LYS A 28 -13.37 -0.23 -2.29
C LYS A 28 -12.00 -0.73 -2.71
N ASN A 29 -11.39 -0.05 -3.68
CA ASN A 29 -9.97 -0.24 -3.98
C ASN A 29 -9.12 0.42 -2.87
N LEU A 30 -8.86 -0.33 -1.80
CA LEU A 30 -8.06 0.16 -0.68
C LEU A 30 -6.62 0.47 -1.09
N VAL A 31 -6.07 -0.27 -2.06
CA VAL A 31 -4.73 -0.04 -2.60
C VAL A 31 -4.60 1.38 -3.17
N ALA A 32 -5.59 1.84 -3.94
CA ALA A 32 -5.59 3.20 -4.47
C ALA A 32 -5.59 4.29 -3.39
N SER A 33 -6.13 4.01 -2.20
CA SER A 33 -6.18 4.96 -1.08
C SER A 33 -4.87 5.07 -0.29
N VAL A 34 -3.99 4.07 -0.41
CA VAL A 34 -2.74 3.99 0.37
C VAL A 34 -1.47 4.04 -0.49
N SER A 35 -1.60 3.86 -1.80
CA SER A 35 -0.49 3.93 -2.74
C SER A 35 0.11 5.33 -2.82
N THR A 36 1.41 5.42 -3.07
CA THR A 36 2.09 6.68 -3.39
C THR A 36 1.44 7.39 -4.57
N THR A 37 1.35 8.72 -4.48
CA THR A 37 0.78 9.56 -5.55
C THR A 37 1.79 9.86 -6.66
N CYS A 38 3.08 9.69 -6.40
CA CYS A 38 4.15 9.96 -7.35
C CYS A 38 5.30 8.95 -7.23
N THR A 39 6.02 8.77 -8.33
CA THR A 39 7.22 7.93 -8.38
C THR A 39 8.35 8.53 -7.55
N LYS A 40 9.05 7.69 -6.79
CA LYS A 40 10.20 8.10 -5.99
C LYS A 40 11.35 7.11 -6.08
N ILE A 41 12.53 7.62 -6.38
CA ILE A 41 13.77 6.85 -6.49
C ILE A 41 14.59 6.99 -5.21
N TYR A 42 15.09 5.88 -4.70
CA TYR A 42 15.97 5.76 -3.55
C TYR A 42 17.27 5.08 -3.96
N ASN A 43 18.39 5.56 -3.41
CA ASN A 43 19.74 5.07 -3.73
C ASN A 43 20.00 4.99 -5.25
N PRO A 44 20.02 6.14 -5.97
CA PRO A 44 20.04 6.19 -7.44
C PRO A 44 21.26 5.51 -8.08
N ASN A 45 22.36 5.38 -7.34
CA ASN A 45 23.59 4.73 -7.79
C ASN A 45 23.67 3.25 -7.39
N GLY A 46 22.64 2.73 -6.70
CA GLY A 46 22.57 1.36 -6.21
C GLY A 46 22.33 0.32 -7.30
N ARG A 47 22.57 -0.95 -6.96
CA ARG A 47 22.28 -2.12 -7.78
C ARG A 47 21.87 -3.32 -6.91
N PRO A 48 20.95 -4.17 -7.37
CA PRO A 48 20.19 -4.06 -8.63
C PRO A 48 19.15 -2.92 -8.62
N ARG A 49 18.55 -2.65 -9.77
CA ARG A 49 17.44 -1.71 -9.99
C ARG A 49 16.11 -2.43 -9.74
N ILE A 50 15.41 -2.07 -8.68
CA ILE A 50 14.15 -2.68 -8.29
C ILE A 50 13.01 -1.67 -8.48
N CYS A 51 12.03 -2.02 -9.30
CA CYS A 51 10.75 -1.30 -9.39
C CYS A 51 9.75 -1.90 -8.39
N ILE A 52 9.20 -1.07 -7.51
CA ILE A 52 8.22 -1.47 -6.50
C ILE A 52 6.89 -0.80 -6.80
N VAL A 53 5.91 -1.60 -7.18
CA VAL A 53 4.51 -1.16 -7.29
C VAL A 53 3.94 -1.04 -5.88
N ASP A 54 3.62 0.19 -5.48
CA ASP A 54 3.15 0.47 -4.13
C ASP A 54 1.68 0.11 -3.96
N CYS A 55 1.43 -1.03 -3.31
CA CYS A 55 0.09 -1.47 -2.92
C CYS A 55 -0.20 -1.25 -1.42
N GLY A 56 0.48 -0.29 -0.77
CA GLY A 56 0.50 -0.15 0.69
C GLY A 56 1.76 -0.77 1.30
N MET A 57 2.91 -0.55 0.65
CA MET A 57 4.20 -1.08 1.08
C MET A 57 4.54 -0.62 2.50
N LYS A 58 5.15 -1.52 3.28
CA LYS A 58 5.73 -1.14 4.57
C LYS A 58 7.14 -0.61 4.36
N TYR A 59 7.48 0.50 5.02
CA TYR A 59 8.81 1.11 4.97
C TYR A 59 9.97 0.15 5.30
N ASN A 60 9.75 -0.94 6.03
CA ASN A 60 10.80 -1.91 6.29
C ASN A 60 11.24 -2.68 5.04
N GLN A 61 10.34 -2.95 4.09
CA GLN A 61 10.69 -3.60 2.82
C GLN A 61 11.68 -2.71 2.04
N LEU A 62 11.38 -1.40 1.94
CA LEU A 62 12.26 -0.41 1.35
C LEU A 62 13.63 -0.39 2.05
N ARG A 63 13.66 -0.30 3.39
CA ARG A 63 14.91 -0.31 4.16
C ARG A 63 15.75 -1.56 3.91
N CYS A 64 15.14 -2.73 3.83
CA CYS A 64 15.84 -3.98 3.53
C CYS A 64 16.48 -4.02 2.14
N PHE A 65 15.83 -3.44 1.12
CA PHE A 65 16.43 -3.35 -0.22
C PHE A 65 17.59 -2.36 -0.24
N LEU A 66 17.41 -1.19 0.36
CA LEU A 66 18.46 -0.16 0.45
C LEU A 66 19.68 -0.65 1.24
N SER A 67 19.48 -1.41 2.32
CA SER A 67 20.58 -1.97 3.11
C SER A 67 21.40 -3.02 2.34
N ARG A 68 20.86 -3.55 1.24
CA ARG A 68 21.54 -4.49 0.33
C ARG A 68 22.15 -3.79 -0.87
N GLY A 69 22.12 -2.45 -0.91
CA GLY A 69 22.72 -1.65 -1.97
C GLY A 69 21.84 -1.45 -3.19
N ALA A 70 20.58 -1.91 -3.19
CA ALA A 70 19.69 -1.77 -4.35
C ALA A 70 19.32 -0.31 -4.63
N ARG A 71 19.14 0.03 -5.91
CA ARG A 71 18.40 1.23 -6.35
C ARG A 71 16.93 0.86 -6.36
N VAL A 72 16.10 1.57 -5.61
CA VAL A 72 14.69 1.25 -5.47
C VAL A 72 13.84 2.39 -6.02
N GLU A 73 12.98 2.08 -6.97
CA GLU A 73 12.01 3.01 -7.54
C GLU A 73 10.61 2.59 -7.10
N VAL A 74 9.97 3.38 -6.25
CA VAL A 74 8.61 3.14 -5.77
C VAL A 74 7.65 3.89 -6.68
N VAL A 75 6.71 3.18 -7.30
CA VAL A 75 5.75 3.72 -8.28
C VAL A 75 4.31 3.54 -7.79
N PRO A 76 3.36 4.37 -8.26
CA PRO A 76 1.93 4.18 -7.94
C PRO A 76 1.40 2.80 -8.34
N TRP A 77 0.34 2.35 -7.70
CA TRP A 77 -0.27 1.02 -7.92
C TRP A 77 -0.73 0.78 -9.37
N ASN A 78 -1.09 1.84 -10.07
CA ASN A 78 -1.56 1.84 -11.46
C ASN A 78 -0.48 2.28 -12.45
N HIS A 79 0.78 2.31 -12.03
CA HIS A 79 1.89 2.65 -12.91
C HIS A 79 2.09 1.58 -13.99
N ASP A 80 2.33 2.02 -15.22
CA ASP A 80 2.61 1.13 -16.34
C ASP A 80 4.06 0.62 -16.26
N ILE A 81 4.24 -0.53 -15.64
CA ILE A 81 5.57 -1.12 -15.43
C ILE A 81 6.24 -1.59 -16.73
N THR A 82 5.51 -1.71 -17.84
CA THR A 82 6.09 -2.14 -19.12
C THR A 82 7.06 -1.13 -19.72
N LYS A 83 7.03 0.12 -19.22
CA LYS A 83 7.87 1.24 -19.65
C LYS A 83 9.03 1.53 -18.69
N VAL A 84 9.18 0.73 -17.63
CA VAL A 84 10.20 0.93 -16.61
C VAL A 84 11.35 -0.04 -16.82
N ASP A 85 12.57 0.48 -16.79
CA ASP A 85 13.78 -0.31 -16.86
C ASP A 85 14.22 -0.71 -15.43
N TYR A 86 14.16 -2.01 -15.15
CA TYR A 86 14.51 -2.67 -13.89
C TYR A 86 15.25 -3.98 -14.17
N ASP A 87 16.01 -4.47 -13.19
CA ASP A 87 16.77 -5.74 -13.29
C ASP A 87 15.90 -6.95 -12.92
#